data_AF-A0A352GGE5-F1
#
_entry.id   AF-A0A352GGE5-F1
#
_cell.length_a   1.000
_cell.length_b   1.000
_cell.length_c   1.000
_cell.angle_alpha   90.00
_cell.angle_beta   90.00
_cell.angle_gamma   90.00
#
_symmetry.space_group_name_H-M   'P 1'
#
loop_
_entity.id
_entity.type
_entity.pdbx_description
1 polymer ?
#
loop_
_entity_poly.entity_id
_entity_poly.type
_entity_poly.pdbx_seq_one_letter_code
_entity_poly.pdbx_strand_id
1 'polypeptide(L)'
;MLNILWAILPIFVLIVLGNLLRRNGIPSIEFWNLNDKLVYWVLFPSLLFYKTSTTELAGGFLGPLAAIILTGLVAAVVVSLVLGLALGFNRPQATSILQGSARH
;
A
#
# COMPACT_ATOMS: atom_id res chain seq x y z
N MET A 1 -11.52 -12.36 -15.03
CA MET A 1 -11.00 -11.00 -14.75
C MET A 1 -12.05 -10.07 -14.13
N LEU A 2 -13.32 -10.06 -14.59
CA LEU A 2 -14.39 -9.26 -13.97
C LEU A 2 -14.60 -9.56 -12.46
N ASN A 3 -14.41 -10.81 -12.02
CA ASN A 3 -14.59 -11.21 -10.62
C ASN A 3 -13.66 -10.47 -9.65
N ILE A 4 -12.44 -10.14 -10.08
CA ILE A 4 -11.48 -9.39 -9.27
C ILE A 4 -11.97 -7.95 -9.09
N LEU A 5 -12.48 -7.34 -10.16
CA LEU A 5 -13.10 -6.02 -10.11
C LEU A 5 -14.26 -6.00 -9.12
N TRP A 6 -15.18 -6.95 -9.21
CA TRP A 6 -16.32 -7.05 -8.29
C TRP A 6 -15.89 -7.25 -6.83
N ALA A 7 -14.81 -7.98 -6.58
CA ALA A 7 -14.29 -8.20 -5.23
C ALA A 7 -13.69 -6.94 -4.59
N ILE A 8 -13.06 -6.06 -5.38
CA ILE A 8 -12.36 -4.87 -4.86
C ILE A 8 -13.23 -3.61 -4.95
N LEU A 9 -14.23 -3.58 -5.85
CA LEU A 9 -15.13 -2.44 -6.05
C LEU A 9 -15.72 -1.87 -4.74
N PRO A 10 -16.22 -2.69 -3.78
CA PRO A 10 -16.80 -2.16 -2.55
C PRO A 10 -15.78 -1.37 -1.71
N ILE A 11 -14.52 -1.80 -1.71
CA ILE A 11 -13.44 -1.14 -0.98
C ILE A 11 -13.19 0.24 -1.59
N PHE A 12 -13.15 0.34 -2.91
CA PHE A 12 -13.02 1.62 -3.60
C PHE A 12 -14.19 2.56 -3.33
N VAL A 13 -15.42 2.04 -3.35
CA VAL A 13 -16.63 2.83 -3.03
C VAL A 13 -16.54 3.40 -1.62
N LEU A 14 -16.09 2.62 -0.63
CA LEU A 14 -15.89 3.09 0.74
C LEU A 14 -14.82 4.17 0.84
N ILE A 15 -13.70 4.05 0.10
CA ILE A 15 -12.64 5.08 0.07
C ILE A 15 -13.19 6.39 -0.50
N VAL A 16 -13.90 6.33 -1.62
CA VAL A 16 -14.50 7.52 -2.25
C VAL A 16 -15.52 8.16 -1.30
N LEU A 17 -16.38 7.36 -0.67
CA LEU A 17 -17.36 7.84 0.30
C LEU A 17 -16.68 8.53 1.48
N GLY A 18 -15.67 7.90 2.09
CA GLY A 18 -14.90 8.50 3.19
C GLY A 18 -14.25 9.82 2.80
N ASN A 19 -13.68 9.91 1.61
CA ASN A 19 -13.10 11.14 1.08
C ASN A 19 -14.15 12.25 0.87
N LEU A 20 -15.33 11.92 0.34
CA LEU A 20 -16.42 12.87 0.16
C LEU A 20 -16.95 13.38 1.51
N LEU A 21 -17.12 12.50 2.49
CA LEU A 21 -17.55 12.88 3.84
C LEU A 21 -16.53 13.82 4.50
N ARG A 22 -15.23 13.48 4.45
CA ARG A 22 -14.16 14.34 4.97
C ARG A 22 -14.12 15.70 4.29
N ARG A 23 -14.21 15.74 2.95
CA ARG A 23 -14.19 16.99 2.18
C ARG A 23 -15.38 17.89 2.48
N ASN A 24 -16.54 17.30 2.75
CA ASN A 24 -17.76 18.03 3.11
C ASN A 24 -17.84 18.38 4.61
N GLY A 25 -16.78 18.08 5.38
CA GLY A 25 -16.73 18.39 6.82
C GLY A 25 -17.67 17.54 7.68
N ILE A 26 -18.19 16.43 7.16
CA ILE A 26 -19.10 15.54 7.89
C ILE A 26 -18.29 14.45 8.59
N PRO A 27 -18.36 14.28 9.92
CA PRO A 27 -19.16 15.03 10.90
C PRO A 27 -18.50 16.34 11.39
N SER A 28 -17.17 16.37 11.53
CA SER A 28 -16.36 17.57 11.76
C SER A 28 -14.89 17.27 11.42
N ILE A 29 -14.05 18.28 11.20
CA ILE A 29 -12.63 18.06 10.90
C ILE A 29 -11.86 17.50 12.12
N GLU A 30 -12.22 17.88 13.35
CA GLU A 30 -11.58 17.31 14.55
C GLU A 30 -11.87 15.81 14.69
N PHE A 31 -13.09 15.38 14.35
CA PHE A 31 -13.44 13.96 14.35
C PHE A 31 -12.51 13.16 13.43
N TRP A 32 -12.28 13.65 12.21
CA TRP A 32 -11.36 12.99 11.26
C TRP A 32 -9.93 12.93 11.80
N ASN A 33 -9.44 14.01 12.41
CA ASN A 33 -8.09 14.03 12.99
C ASN A 33 -7.93 13.05 14.17
N LEU A 34 -8.96 12.90 15.02
CA LEU A 34 -8.95 11.92 16.10
C LEU A 34 -9.08 10.48 15.57
N ASN A 35 -9.97 10.27 14.61
CA ASN A 35 -10.15 8.99 13.94
C ASN A 35 -8.87 8.52 13.25
N ASP A 36 -8.18 9.40 12.53
CA ASP A 36 -6.91 9.08 11.85
C ASP A 36 -5.86 8.57 12.86
N LYS A 37 -5.79 9.15 14.06
CA LYS A 37 -4.90 8.67 15.13
C LYS A 37 -5.31 7.29 15.65
N LEU A 38 -6.61 7.08 15.89
CA LEU A 38 -7.12 5.79 16.35
C LEU A 38 -6.85 4.68 15.33
N VAL A 39 -7.11 4.97 14.05
CA VAL A 39 -6.84 4.06 12.94
C VAL A 39 -5.36 3.72 12.89
N TYR A 40 -4.50 4.74 12.92
CA TYR A 40 -3.05 4.55 12.80
C TYR A 40 -2.45 3.78 13.99
N TRP A 41 -2.82 4.14 15.22
CA TRP A 41 -2.18 3.59 16.41
C TRP A 41 -2.79 2.30 16.93
N VAL A 42 -4.06 2.03 16.65
CA VAL A 42 -4.78 0.88 17.21
C VAL A 42 -5.30 -0.03 16.12
N LEU A 43 -6.17 0.47 15.23
CA LEU A 43 -6.88 -0.39 14.30
C LEU A 43 -5.95 -1.00 13.25
N PHE A 44 -4.98 -0.25 12.75
CA PHE A 44 -4.01 -0.74 11.76
C PHE A 44 -3.09 -1.83 12.36
N PRO A 45 -2.45 -1.64 13.54
CA PRO A 45 -1.73 -2.72 14.22
C PRO A 45 -2.60 -3.94 14.52
N SER A 46 -3.84 -3.76 14.99
CA SER A 46 -4.76 -4.87 15.24
C SER A 46 -5.10 -5.64 13.95
N LEU A 47 -5.30 -4.92 12.83
CA LEU A 47 -5.53 -5.51 11.53
C LEU A 47 -4.32 -6.33 11.06
N LEU A 48 -3.11 -5.78 11.20
CA LEU A 48 -1.87 -6.50 10.86
C LEU A 48 -1.73 -7.76 11.69
N PHE A 49 -1.92 -7.68 13.00
CA PHE A 49 -1.85 -8.84 13.90
C PHE A 49 -2.88 -9.91 13.52
N TYR A 50 -4.14 -9.51 13.30
CA TYR A 50 -5.20 -10.42 12.88
C TYR A 50 -4.84 -11.10 11.56
N LYS A 51 -4.46 -10.32 10.54
CA LYS A 51 -4.08 -10.86 9.23
C LYS A 51 -2.88 -11.81 9.33
N THR A 52 -1.83 -11.44 10.07
CA THR A 52 -0.66 -12.31 10.24
C THR A 52 -0.99 -13.60 10.99
N SER A 53 -1.83 -13.53 12.03
CA SER A 53 -2.18 -14.70 12.86
C SER A 53 -3.15 -15.67 12.19
N THR A 54 -4.07 -15.19 11.33
CA THR A 54 -5.05 -16.04 10.65
C THR A 54 -4.67 -16.43 9.23
N THR A 55 -3.55 -15.92 8.70
CA THR A 55 -3.13 -16.29 7.34
C THR A 55 -2.60 -17.72 7.36
N GLU A 56 -3.35 -18.63 6.76
CA GLU A 56 -2.89 -19.99 6.53
C GLU A 56 -1.87 -20.01 5.39
N LEU A 57 -0.61 -20.30 5.71
CA LEU A 57 0.44 -20.55 4.72
C LEU A 57 0.50 -22.04 4.33
N ALA A 58 -0.66 -22.68 4.19
CA ALA A 58 -0.76 -24.09 3.86
C ALA A 58 -0.61 -24.31 2.34
N GLY A 59 0.27 -25.22 1.96
CA GLY A 59 0.49 -25.63 0.57
C GLY A 59 1.68 -24.92 -0.10
N GLY A 60 2.27 -25.57 -1.11
CA GLY A 60 3.46 -25.12 -1.85
C GLY A 60 3.36 -23.78 -2.58
N PHE A 61 2.35 -22.95 -2.26
CA PHE A 61 2.11 -21.61 -2.77
C PHE A 61 3.05 -20.54 -2.17
N LEU A 62 3.64 -20.83 -1.01
CA LEU A 62 4.61 -19.97 -0.32
C LEU A 62 5.81 -19.58 -1.20
N GLY A 63 6.41 -20.57 -1.88
CA GLY A 63 7.56 -20.37 -2.77
C GLY A 63 7.24 -19.48 -3.97
N PRO A 64 6.21 -19.80 -4.77
CA PRO A 64 5.73 -18.95 -5.87
C PRO A 64 5.37 -17.54 -5.42
N LEU A 65 4.68 -17.40 -4.29
CA LEU A 65 4.32 -16.09 -3.75
C LEU A 65 5.56 -15.26 -3.40
N ALA A 66 6.52 -15.84 -2.69
CA ALA A 66 7.78 -15.17 -2.34
C ALA A 66 8.58 -14.78 -3.60
N ALA A 67 8.64 -15.66 -4.60
CA ALA A 67 9.29 -15.37 -5.88
C ALA A 67 8.63 -14.19 -6.60
N ILE A 68 7.30 -14.13 -6.67
CA ILE A 68 6.57 -13.01 -7.28
C ILE A 68 6.84 -11.70 -6.54
N ILE A 69 6.80 -11.71 -5.20
CA ILE A 69 7.07 -10.51 -4.40
C ILE A 69 8.50 -10.02 -4.61
N LEU A 70 9.48 -10.93 -4.53
CA LEU A 70 10.90 -10.58 -4.68
C LEU A 70 11.23 -10.10 -6.10
N THR A 71 10.68 -10.76 -7.13
CA THR A 71 10.89 -10.34 -8.52
C THR A 71 10.27 -8.96 -8.78
N GLY A 72 9.08 -8.69 -8.25
CA GLY A 72 8.47 -7.35 -8.31
C GLY A 72 9.33 -6.28 -7.63
N LEU A 73 9.87 -6.56 -6.45
CA LEU A 73 10.77 -5.65 -5.74
C LEU A 73 12.07 -5.39 -6.54
N VAL A 74 12.71 -6.45 -7.03
CA VAL A 74 13.93 -6.32 -7.85
C VAL A 74 13.63 -5.53 -9.12
N ALA A 75 12.50 -5.78 -9.78
CA ALA A 75 12.08 -5.02 -10.96
C ALA A 75 11.88 -3.53 -10.64
N ALA A 76 11.19 -3.19 -9.55
CA ALA A 76 11.00 -1.81 -9.12
C ALA A 76 12.33 -1.10 -8.85
N VAL A 77 13.27 -1.77 -8.17
CA VAL A 77 14.62 -1.24 -7.90
C VAL A 77 15.41 -1.05 -9.20
N VAL A 78 15.44 -2.05 -10.09
CA VAL A 78 16.17 -1.98 -11.36
C VAL A 78 15.61 -0.86 -12.24
N VAL A 79 14.29 -0.78 -12.39
CA VAL A 79 13.65 0.28 -13.19
C VAL A 79 13.97 1.66 -12.60
N SER A 80 13.89 1.81 -11.28
CA SER A 80 14.20 3.08 -10.60
C SER A 80 15.65 3.50 -10.78
N LEU A 81 16.58 2.54 -10.72
CA LEU A 81 18.01 2.78 -10.99
C LEU A 81 18.26 3.16 -12.44
N VAL A 82 17.70 2.41 -13.39
CA VAL A 82 17.87 2.67 -14.83
C VAL A 82 17.31 4.05 -15.18
N LEU A 83 16.11 4.39 -14.71
CA LEU A 83 15.53 5.71 -14.93
C LEU A 83 16.34 6.81 -14.24
N GLY A 84 16.83 6.58 -13.02
CA GLY A 84 17.67 7.54 -12.30
C GLY A 84 18.98 7.86 -13.03
N LEU A 85 19.59 6.84 -13.64
CA LEU A 85 20.81 6.99 -14.44
C LEU A 85 20.52 7.59 -15.81
N ALA A 86 19.48 7.12 -16.50
CA ALA A 86 19.13 7.55 -17.86
C ALA A 86 18.62 9.00 -17.92
N LEU A 87 17.91 9.46 -16.87
CA LEU A 87 17.39 10.82 -16.79
C LEU A 87 18.39 11.81 -16.19
N GLY A 88 19.60 11.36 -15.82
CA GLY A 88 20.67 12.23 -15.33
C GLY A 88 20.41 12.85 -13.96
N PHE A 89 19.57 12.23 -13.12
CA PHE A 89 19.29 12.77 -11.79
C PHE A 89 20.55 12.77 -10.92
N ASN A 90 20.71 13.83 -10.13
CA ASN A 90 21.75 13.95 -9.12
C ASN A 90 21.58 12.85 -8.05
N ARG A 91 22.71 12.38 -7.51
CA ARG A 91 22.77 11.23 -6.60
C ARG A 91 21.73 11.26 -5.46
N PRO A 92 21.44 12.40 -4.79
CA PRO A 92 20.41 12.46 -3.74
C PRO A 92 18.98 12.26 -4.25
N GLN A 93 18.68 12.68 -5.48
CA GLN A 93 17.35 12.50 -6.09
C GLN A 93 17.17 11.05 -6.54
N ALA A 94 18.18 10.46 -7.16
CA ALA A 94 18.17 9.07 -7.58
C ALA A 94 17.97 8.11 -6.39
N THR A 95 18.64 8.35 -5.26
CA THR A 95 18.44 7.54 -4.05
C THR A 95 17.07 7.75 -3.41
N SER A 96 16.52 8.97 -3.47
CA SER A 96 15.16 9.25 -2.98
C SER A 96 14.09 8.51 -3.82
N ILE A 97 14.25 8.48 -5.15
CA ILE A 97 13.35 7.74 -6.05
C ILE A 97 13.43 6.24 -5.77
N LEU A 98 14.64 5.69 -5.62
CA LEU A 98 14.86 4.28 -5.30
C LEU A 98 14.25 3.89 -3.94
N GLN A 99 14.45 4.71 -2.90
CA GLN A 99 13.85 4.45 -1.60
C GLN A 99 12.32 4.55 -1.63
N GLY A 100 11.78 5.51 -2.38
CA GLY A 100 10.34 5.66 -2.57
C GLY A 100 9.71 4.47 -3.30
N SER A 101 10.38 3.95 -4.34
CA SER A 101 9.87 2.82 -5.13
C SER A 101 10.04 1.45 -4.46
N ALA A 102 10.95 1.31 -3.49
CA ALA A 102 11.16 0.07 -2.75
C ALA A 102 10.40 0.00 -1.41
N ARG A 103 9.95 1.14 -0.86
CA ARG A 103 9.24 1.21 0.43
C ARG A 103 7.72 1.31 0.33
N HIS A 104 7.18 1.76 -0.80
CA HIS A 104 5.74 1.89 -1.06
C HIS A 104 5.25 0.76 -1.97
#